data_AF-A0A0F9IQ82-F1
#
_entry.id   AF-A0A0F9IQ82-F1
#
_cell.length_a   1.000
_cell.length_b   1.000
_cell.length_c   1.000
_cell.angle_alpha   90.00
_cell.angle_beta   90.00
_cell.angle_gamma   90.00
#
_symmetry.space_group_name_H-M   'P 1'
#
loop_
_entity.id
_entity.type
_entity.pdbx_description
1 polymer ?
#
loop_
_entity_poly.entity_id
_entity_poly.type
_entity_poly.pdbx_seq_one_letter_code
_entity_poly.pdbx_strand_id
1 'polypeptide(L)'
;MELNQKYKAGFIAQVDASLRGEVTYIPIHLKRVGKSFNLMQSRYVLISGATGAGKTSIADETFVLAPYTYLKENKENIHWEVLYFSLERKQMFKHAKWVSWMIYRDHRTQISADDIMGWGEKPLNKTGYDLIRSYDQEMTDLLDHMQIYDGKISPNVIQRAIDRRAHELGTFYWTDEHGIYSAHDQIPFQLFTDENLVEQTKTGPRKYIQWEHKERKFKLYEDDHQYFPDNPKTFVYIIIDGINLLGDKEIIDKISVEIADARDKYGFSPVVVTQQNRSLADINRLKHHGGDLSPQIEDVFKSSQMGFDADVVFGLFDPLMYKAHDADGKYDGYVVLQSSDGLTGSMQTPAGLSRFRSLHILKNSFGPNGAKYGLKFLGESNYFETLPFPDDETAINKVYVEIRQGL
;
A
#
# COMPACT_ATOMS: atom_id res chain seq x y z
N MET A 1 29.07 18.78 -23.44
CA MET A 1 28.73 17.39 -23.76
C MET A 1 27.23 17.33 -24.01
N GLU A 2 26.79 16.83 -25.16
CA GLU A 2 25.36 16.65 -25.42
C GLU A 2 24.87 15.42 -24.66
N LEU A 3 23.93 15.61 -23.73
CA LEU A 3 23.36 14.50 -22.96
C LEU A 3 22.41 13.69 -23.84
N ASN A 4 22.38 12.37 -23.62
CA ASN A 4 21.39 11.49 -24.22
C ASN A 4 19.96 12.01 -23.95
N GLN A 5 19.10 12.00 -24.97
CA GLN A 5 17.76 12.59 -24.86
C GLN A 5 16.83 11.84 -23.91
N LYS A 6 16.87 10.49 -23.88
CA LYS A 6 16.08 9.70 -22.92
C LYS A 6 16.54 9.97 -21.48
N TYR A 7 17.86 10.09 -21.27
CA TYR A 7 18.41 10.50 -19.97
C TYR A 7 17.95 11.90 -19.54
N LYS A 8 17.93 12.87 -20.48
CA LYS A 8 17.41 14.22 -20.23
C LYS A 8 15.92 14.22 -19.90
N ALA A 9 15.11 13.55 -20.72
CA ALA A 9 13.66 13.54 -20.61
C ALA A 9 13.14 12.77 -19.38
N GLY A 10 13.86 11.74 -18.94
CA GLY A 10 13.56 10.97 -17.74
C GLY A 10 14.26 11.52 -16.51
N PHE A 11 15.51 11.08 -16.28
CA PHE A 11 16.22 11.34 -15.03
C PHE A 11 16.50 12.82 -14.76
N ILE A 12 17.03 13.57 -15.74
CA ILE A 12 17.35 14.99 -15.52
C ILE A 12 16.07 15.80 -15.28
N ALA A 13 15.00 15.55 -16.03
CA ALA A 13 13.71 16.20 -15.79
C ALA A 13 13.20 15.94 -14.35
N GLN A 14 13.37 14.72 -13.84
CA GLN A 14 13.03 14.37 -12.46
C GLN A 14 13.91 15.10 -11.43
N VAL A 15 15.21 15.22 -11.69
CA VAL A 15 16.14 15.97 -10.84
C VAL A 15 15.80 17.46 -10.82
N ASP A 16 15.48 18.03 -11.98
CA ASP A 16 15.08 19.44 -12.09
C ASP A 16 13.74 19.69 -11.38
N ALA A 17 12.78 18.76 -11.49
CA ALA A 17 11.52 18.81 -10.76
C ALA A 17 11.74 18.72 -9.23
N SER A 18 12.67 17.87 -8.80
CA SER A 18 13.09 17.77 -7.40
C SER A 18 13.71 19.08 -6.90
N LEU A 19 14.60 19.70 -7.69
CA LEU A 19 15.19 21.00 -7.38
C LEU A 19 14.13 22.11 -7.23
N ARG A 20 13.03 22.03 -7.99
CA ARG A 20 11.89 22.97 -7.91
C ARG A 20 10.89 22.63 -6.79
N GLY A 21 11.04 21.51 -6.08
CA GLY A 21 10.08 21.06 -5.07
C GLY A 21 8.74 20.56 -5.65
N GLU A 22 8.75 20.15 -6.92
CA GLU A 22 7.58 19.57 -7.60
C GLU A 22 7.42 18.09 -7.27
N VAL A 23 8.51 17.42 -6.92
CA VAL A 23 8.51 16.03 -6.44
C VAL A 23 8.26 16.03 -4.94
N THR A 24 7.26 15.26 -4.50
CA THR A 24 6.88 15.14 -3.09
C THR A 24 6.65 13.69 -2.71
N TYR A 25 6.46 13.44 -1.41
CA TYR A 25 6.06 12.17 -0.84
C TYR A 25 5.04 12.43 0.27
N ILE A 26 4.21 11.44 0.58
CA ILE A 26 3.34 11.49 1.76
C ILE A 26 4.01 10.65 2.86
N PRO A 27 4.34 11.22 4.03
CA PRO A 27 4.92 10.45 5.11
C PRO A 27 3.92 9.41 5.62
N ILE A 28 4.39 8.20 5.90
CA ILE A 28 3.53 7.20 6.56
C ILE A 28 3.39 7.50 8.05
N HIS A 29 2.26 7.12 8.64
CA HIS A 29 2.00 7.28 10.08
C HIS A 29 3.00 6.49 10.97
N LEU A 30 3.59 5.42 10.44
CA LEU A 30 4.55 4.57 11.13
C LEU A 30 5.94 5.22 11.19
N LYS A 31 6.16 6.14 12.13
CA LYS A 31 7.38 6.98 12.24
C LYS A 31 8.71 6.25 12.02
N ARG A 32 8.91 5.07 12.64
CA ARG A 32 10.16 4.29 12.46
C ARG A 32 10.27 3.67 11.06
N VAL A 33 9.16 3.16 10.52
CA VAL A 33 9.09 2.61 9.16
C VAL A 33 9.26 3.72 8.12
N GLY A 34 8.79 4.93 8.43
CA GLY A 34 8.93 6.16 7.62
C GLY A 34 10.37 6.55 7.30
N LYS A 35 11.34 6.01 8.02
CA LYS A 35 12.78 6.17 7.71
C LYS A 35 13.24 5.30 6.53
N SER A 36 12.52 4.23 6.22
CA SER A 36 12.84 3.29 5.13
C SER A 36 11.84 3.32 3.98
N PHE A 37 10.59 3.71 4.25
CA PHE A 37 9.52 3.74 3.27
C PHE A 37 8.56 4.89 3.56
N ASN A 38 8.31 5.73 2.57
CA ASN A 38 7.20 6.68 2.55
C ASN A 38 6.40 6.49 1.27
N LEU A 39 5.22 7.08 1.22
CA LEU A 39 4.34 6.94 0.08
C LEU A 39 4.84 7.82 -1.07
N MET A 40 5.14 7.17 -2.19
CA MET A 40 5.63 7.79 -3.42
C MET A 40 4.76 7.33 -4.58
N GLN A 41 4.72 8.12 -5.66
CA GLN A 41 4.16 7.70 -6.94
C GLN A 41 4.96 6.52 -7.52
N SER A 42 4.32 5.77 -8.43
CA SER A 42 4.99 4.71 -9.19
C SER A 42 5.68 3.65 -8.31
N ARG A 43 4.99 3.20 -7.24
CA ARG A 43 5.47 2.13 -6.36
C ARG A 43 4.44 1.02 -6.20
N TYR A 44 4.84 -0.21 -6.52
CA TYR A 44 4.07 -1.41 -6.21
C TYR A 44 4.46 -1.92 -4.83
N VAL A 45 3.53 -1.86 -3.87
CA VAL A 45 3.63 -2.47 -2.55
C VAL A 45 2.83 -3.79 -2.48
N LEU A 46 3.49 -4.86 -2.06
CA LEU A 46 2.85 -6.14 -1.73
C LEU A 46 2.80 -6.32 -0.21
N ILE A 47 1.61 -6.55 0.34
CA ILE A 47 1.38 -6.81 1.75
C ILE A 47 0.98 -8.27 1.93
N SER A 48 1.84 -9.04 2.56
CA SER A 48 1.64 -10.46 2.86
C SER A 48 1.56 -10.72 4.36
N GLY A 49 0.83 -11.75 4.75
CA GLY A 49 0.67 -12.13 6.15
C GLY A 49 -0.38 -13.21 6.37
N ALA A 50 -0.35 -13.83 7.55
CA ALA A 50 -1.35 -14.81 7.97
C ALA A 50 -2.77 -14.21 8.05
N THR A 51 -3.79 -15.07 8.05
CA THR A 51 -5.17 -14.65 8.38
C THR A 51 -5.19 -14.09 9.80
N GLY A 52 -5.80 -12.93 10.01
CA GLY A 52 -5.80 -12.25 11.32
C GLY A 52 -4.52 -11.48 11.67
N ALA A 53 -3.49 -11.50 10.80
CA ALA A 53 -2.28 -10.71 11.02
C ALA A 53 -2.49 -9.19 10.94
N GLY A 54 -3.59 -8.71 10.33
CA GLY A 54 -3.89 -7.28 10.20
C GLY A 54 -3.54 -6.67 8.85
N LYS A 55 -3.44 -7.49 7.78
CA LYS A 55 -3.04 -7.03 6.44
C LYS A 55 -3.96 -5.96 5.85
N THR A 56 -5.26 -6.19 5.89
CA THR A 56 -6.25 -5.20 5.42
C THR A 56 -6.19 -3.94 6.27
N SER A 57 -6.02 -4.08 7.59
CA SER A 57 -5.90 -2.94 8.51
C SER A 57 -4.69 -2.06 8.19
N ILE A 58 -3.51 -2.66 7.97
CA ILE A 58 -2.31 -1.87 7.64
C ILE A 58 -2.43 -1.23 6.24
N ALA A 59 -3.10 -1.90 5.29
CA ALA A 59 -3.39 -1.33 3.98
C ALA A 59 -4.34 -0.12 4.09
N ASP A 60 -5.46 -0.27 4.79
CA ASP A 60 -6.44 0.78 5.04
C ASP A 60 -5.79 1.98 5.75
N GLU A 61 -5.07 1.75 6.84
CA GLU A 61 -4.49 2.86 7.60
C GLU A 61 -3.35 3.55 6.83
N THR A 62 -2.45 2.79 6.21
CA THR A 62 -1.25 3.35 5.55
C THR A 62 -1.60 4.06 4.25
N PHE A 63 -2.55 3.55 3.47
CA PHE A 63 -2.82 4.05 2.11
C PHE A 63 -4.16 4.77 1.98
N VAL A 64 -5.05 4.72 2.99
CA VAL A 64 -6.35 5.41 3.00
C VAL A 64 -6.42 6.46 4.11
N LEU A 65 -6.41 6.02 5.36
CA LEU A 65 -6.79 6.88 6.50
C LEU A 65 -5.71 7.89 6.89
N ALA A 66 -4.46 7.45 7.02
CA ALA A 66 -3.37 8.33 7.39
C ALA A 66 -3.03 9.36 6.30
N PRO A 67 -2.98 9.01 5.00
CA PRO A 67 -2.74 9.99 3.94
C PRO A 67 -3.82 11.06 3.89
N TYR A 68 -5.09 10.68 3.96
CA TYR A 68 -6.20 11.62 3.99
C TYR A 68 -6.08 12.60 5.17
N THR A 69 -5.83 12.09 6.38
CA THR A 69 -5.64 12.92 7.58
C THR A 69 -4.46 13.89 7.39
N TYR A 70 -3.32 13.39 6.92
CA TYR A 70 -2.13 14.20 6.67
C TYR A 70 -2.37 15.32 5.67
N LEU A 71 -3.02 15.01 4.53
CA LEU A 71 -3.29 15.99 3.48
C LEU A 71 -4.27 17.08 3.95
N LYS A 72 -5.30 16.69 4.72
CA LYS A 72 -6.26 17.62 5.33
C LYS A 72 -5.60 18.58 6.31
N GLU A 73 -4.70 18.09 7.14
CA GLU A 73 -4.00 18.90 8.16
C GLU A 73 -2.95 19.85 7.54
N ASN A 74 -2.23 19.41 6.51
CA ASN A 74 -1.11 20.15 5.94
C ASN A 74 -1.50 21.02 4.72
N LYS A 75 -2.73 20.86 4.20
CA LYS A 75 -3.26 21.61 3.04
C LYS A 75 -2.33 21.53 1.82
N GLU A 76 -1.73 20.36 1.61
CA GLU A 76 -0.84 20.10 0.50
C GLU A 76 -1.61 20.12 -0.83
N ASN A 77 -1.02 20.73 -1.87
CA ASN A 77 -1.56 20.69 -3.22
C ASN A 77 -1.20 19.36 -3.90
N ILE A 78 -1.74 18.26 -3.37
CA ILE A 78 -1.56 16.89 -3.84
C ILE A 78 -2.93 16.36 -4.25
N HIS A 79 -3.05 15.86 -5.49
CA HIS A 79 -4.21 15.06 -5.86
C HIS A 79 -4.01 13.66 -5.30
N TRP A 80 -4.89 13.21 -4.42
CA TRP A 80 -4.85 11.88 -3.82
C TRP A 80 -6.16 11.16 -4.07
N GLU A 81 -6.07 9.92 -4.56
CA GLU A 81 -7.22 9.09 -4.91
C GLU A 81 -6.91 7.61 -4.68
N VAL A 82 -7.95 6.83 -4.35
CA VAL A 82 -7.85 5.39 -4.14
C VAL A 82 -8.88 4.63 -4.98
N LEU A 83 -8.40 3.75 -5.85
CA LEU A 83 -9.18 2.69 -6.48
C LEU A 83 -9.11 1.45 -5.59
N TYR A 84 -10.18 1.18 -4.84
CA TYR A 84 -10.22 0.12 -3.83
C TYR A 84 -11.03 -1.09 -4.31
N PHE A 85 -10.37 -2.22 -4.56
CA PHE A 85 -11.00 -3.50 -4.88
C PHE A 85 -11.04 -4.39 -3.62
N SER A 86 -12.17 -4.34 -2.92
CA SER A 86 -12.43 -5.10 -1.70
C SER A 86 -13.04 -6.47 -2.02
N LEU A 87 -12.18 -7.45 -2.27
CA LEU A 87 -12.62 -8.78 -2.70
C LEU A 87 -13.10 -9.65 -1.53
N GLU A 88 -12.56 -9.42 -0.33
CA GLU A 88 -12.87 -10.23 0.86
C GLU A 88 -14.14 -9.76 1.58
N ARG A 89 -14.41 -8.44 1.63
CA ARG A 89 -15.43 -7.85 2.51
C ARG A 89 -16.27 -6.80 1.80
N LYS A 90 -17.51 -6.61 2.26
CA LYS A 90 -18.36 -5.49 1.82
C LYS A 90 -17.84 -4.15 2.35
N GLN A 91 -18.13 -3.07 1.62
CA GLN A 91 -17.72 -1.71 1.96
C GLN A 91 -18.18 -1.26 3.36
N MET A 92 -19.37 -1.69 3.78
CA MET A 92 -19.95 -1.32 5.09
C MET A 92 -19.03 -1.71 6.26
N PHE A 93 -18.37 -2.86 6.20
CA PHE A 93 -17.44 -3.30 7.25
C PHE A 93 -16.17 -2.46 7.29
N LYS A 94 -15.74 -1.93 6.14
CA LYS A 94 -14.62 -0.99 6.07
C LYS A 94 -15.00 0.34 6.69
N HIS A 95 -16.16 0.89 6.33
CA HIS A 95 -16.64 2.15 6.91
C HIS A 95 -16.75 2.07 8.44
N ALA A 96 -17.31 0.98 8.98
CA ALA A 96 -17.37 0.79 10.43
C ALA A 96 -15.98 0.78 11.08
N LYS A 97 -14.99 0.10 10.46
CA LYS A 97 -13.60 0.10 10.94
C LYS A 97 -12.90 1.44 10.79
N TRP A 98 -13.20 2.21 9.75
CA TRP A 98 -12.61 3.53 9.54
C TRP A 98 -13.16 4.56 10.52
N VAL A 99 -14.46 4.52 10.83
CA VAL A 99 -15.04 5.34 11.90
C VAL A 99 -14.48 4.93 13.27
N SER A 100 -14.34 3.63 13.53
CA SER A 100 -13.66 3.13 14.74
C SER A 100 -12.24 3.68 14.86
N TRP A 101 -11.48 3.70 13.76
CA TRP A 101 -10.15 4.29 13.70
C TRP A 101 -10.16 5.79 14.01
N MET A 102 -11.08 6.56 13.42
CA MET A 102 -11.22 8.01 13.65
C MET A 102 -11.55 8.31 15.13
N ILE A 103 -12.46 7.55 15.73
CA ILE A 103 -12.80 7.68 17.16
C ILE A 103 -11.58 7.40 18.03
N TYR A 104 -10.82 6.34 17.73
CA TYR A 104 -9.61 6.01 18.49
C TYR A 104 -8.52 7.08 18.32
N ARG A 105 -8.34 7.62 17.10
CA ARG A 105 -7.42 8.72 16.80
C ARG A 105 -7.68 9.93 17.69
N ASP A 106 -8.94 10.35 17.82
CA ASP A 106 -9.30 11.62 18.46
C ASP A 106 -9.54 11.49 19.97
N HIS A 107 -10.11 10.37 20.41
CA HIS A 107 -10.57 10.19 21.79
C HIS A 107 -9.80 9.12 22.56
N ARG A 108 -8.90 8.38 21.91
CA ARG A 108 -8.22 7.20 22.48
C ARG A 108 -9.19 6.19 23.09
N THR A 109 -10.43 6.19 22.60
CA THR A 109 -11.49 5.30 23.06
C THR A 109 -11.66 4.19 22.05
N GLN A 110 -11.50 2.94 22.48
CA GLN A 110 -11.67 1.79 21.61
C GLN A 110 -13.15 1.43 21.49
N ILE A 111 -13.71 1.60 20.29
CA ILE A 111 -15.06 1.14 19.95
C ILE A 111 -14.91 0.19 18.77
N SER A 112 -15.34 -1.06 18.89
CA SER A 112 -15.17 -2.02 17.81
C SER A 112 -16.12 -1.74 16.64
N ALA A 113 -15.76 -2.19 15.44
CA ALA A 113 -16.67 -2.16 14.30
C ALA A 113 -17.97 -2.93 14.58
N ASP A 114 -17.91 -4.02 15.36
CA ASP A 114 -19.09 -4.80 15.74
C ASP A 114 -20.01 -4.01 16.67
N ASP A 115 -19.47 -3.24 17.62
CA ASP A 115 -20.25 -2.33 18.48
C ASP A 115 -20.90 -1.21 17.66
N ILE A 116 -20.16 -0.62 16.71
CA ILE A 116 -20.68 0.41 15.79
C ILE A 116 -21.87 -0.13 14.98
N MET A 117 -21.80 -1.39 14.55
CA MET A 117 -22.86 -2.04 13.78
C MET A 117 -23.99 -2.63 14.66
N GLY A 118 -23.87 -2.53 15.99
CA GLY A 118 -24.88 -3.02 16.93
C GLY A 118 -24.88 -4.55 17.12
N TRP A 119 -23.76 -5.22 16.86
CA TRP A 119 -23.58 -6.67 17.08
C TRP A 119 -22.81 -7.00 18.35
N GLY A 120 -22.38 -5.99 19.11
CA GLY A 120 -21.81 -6.16 20.45
C GLY A 120 -22.86 -6.63 21.48
N GLU A 121 -22.42 -6.79 22.73
CA GLU A 121 -23.29 -7.25 23.82
C GLU A 121 -24.48 -6.33 24.09
N LYS A 122 -24.32 -5.03 23.82
CA LYS A 122 -25.35 -4.01 24.06
C LYS A 122 -25.65 -3.25 22.78
N PRO A 123 -26.94 -2.94 22.51
CA PRO A 123 -27.29 -2.02 21.43
C PRO A 123 -26.61 -0.67 21.61
N LEU A 124 -26.34 0.00 20.48
CA LEU A 124 -25.79 1.34 20.46
C LEU A 124 -26.74 2.31 21.18
N ASN A 125 -26.24 2.98 22.23
CA ASN A 125 -27.01 4.01 22.93
C ASN A 125 -26.95 5.35 22.17
N LYS A 126 -27.80 6.31 22.57
CA LYS A 126 -27.89 7.62 21.90
C LYS A 126 -26.56 8.37 21.86
N THR A 127 -25.80 8.34 22.96
CA THR A 127 -24.48 8.98 23.04
C THR A 127 -23.48 8.37 22.04
N GLY A 128 -23.41 7.04 21.95
CA GLY A 128 -22.55 6.35 20.99
C GLY A 128 -22.98 6.60 19.55
N TYR A 129 -24.29 6.63 19.28
CA TYR A 129 -24.83 7.00 17.97
C TYR A 129 -24.43 8.42 17.57
N ASP A 130 -24.61 9.40 18.46
CA ASP A 130 -24.27 10.79 18.17
C ASP A 130 -22.75 10.98 17.96
N LEU A 131 -21.91 10.24 18.70
CA LEU A 131 -20.46 10.20 18.47
C LEU A 131 -20.09 9.59 17.11
N ILE A 132 -20.72 8.49 16.71
CA ILE A 132 -20.45 7.89 15.39
C ILE A 132 -20.85 8.87 14.28
N ARG A 133 -22.00 9.53 14.41
CA ARG A 133 -22.53 10.49 13.43
C ARG A 133 -21.72 11.79 13.37
N SER A 134 -20.95 12.15 14.40
CA SER A 134 -20.06 13.31 14.32
C SER A 134 -18.95 13.16 13.27
N TYR A 135 -18.69 11.93 12.81
CA TYR A 135 -17.71 11.63 11.75
C TYR A 135 -18.32 11.55 10.35
N ASP A 136 -19.63 11.74 10.19
CA ASP A 136 -20.29 11.61 8.88
C ASP A 136 -19.64 12.51 7.81
N GLN A 137 -19.38 13.78 8.14
CA GLN A 137 -18.78 14.72 7.19
C GLN A 137 -17.36 14.30 6.81
N GLU A 138 -16.54 13.90 7.80
CA GLU A 138 -15.17 13.45 7.53
C GLU A 138 -15.15 12.20 6.65
N MET A 139 -16.09 11.27 6.88
CA MET A 139 -16.29 10.09 6.05
C MET A 139 -16.78 10.43 4.65
N THR A 140 -17.72 11.36 4.49
CA THR A 140 -18.17 11.84 3.17
C THR A 140 -16.99 12.43 2.39
N ASP A 141 -16.25 13.35 3.01
CA ASP A 141 -15.09 13.99 2.41
C ASP A 141 -14.03 12.94 2.01
N LEU A 142 -13.76 11.95 2.86
CA LEU A 142 -12.84 10.84 2.54
C LEU A 142 -13.33 10.04 1.32
N LEU A 143 -14.61 9.68 1.29
CA LEU A 143 -15.19 8.83 0.24
C LEU A 143 -15.23 9.53 -1.13
N ASP A 144 -15.25 10.86 -1.18
CA ASP A 144 -15.14 11.63 -2.42
C ASP A 144 -13.80 11.40 -3.15
N HIS A 145 -12.78 10.91 -2.43
CA HIS A 145 -11.46 10.53 -2.98
C HIS A 145 -11.34 9.03 -3.29
N MET A 146 -12.43 8.26 -3.23
CA MET A 146 -12.38 6.80 -3.33
C MET A 146 -13.36 6.24 -4.36
N GLN A 147 -12.90 5.26 -5.13
CA GLN A 147 -13.76 4.38 -5.93
C GLN A 147 -13.67 2.97 -5.34
N ILE A 148 -14.69 2.57 -4.57
CA ILE A 148 -14.73 1.27 -3.91
C ILE A 148 -15.57 0.29 -4.73
N TYR A 149 -14.96 -0.86 -5.04
CA TYR A 149 -15.59 -2.00 -5.67
C TYR A 149 -15.56 -3.16 -4.66
N ASP A 150 -16.71 -3.70 -4.27
CA ASP A 150 -16.78 -4.84 -3.36
C ASP A 150 -17.45 -6.08 -3.99
N GLY A 151 -17.15 -7.24 -3.43
CA GLY A 151 -17.67 -8.52 -3.89
C GLY A 151 -16.86 -9.14 -5.04
N LYS A 152 -17.51 -10.01 -5.83
CA LYS A 152 -16.84 -10.77 -6.90
C LYS A 152 -16.58 -9.86 -8.10
N ILE A 153 -15.32 -9.50 -8.30
CA ILE A 153 -14.86 -8.61 -9.37
C ILE A 153 -14.04 -9.40 -10.38
N SER A 154 -14.26 -9.16 -11.67
CA SER A 154 -13.46 -9.78 -12.72
C SER A 154 -12.21 -8.94 -13.04
N PRO A 155 -11.12 -9.56 -13.51
CA PRO A 155 -9.91 -8.86 -13.94
C PRO A 155 -10.18 -7.66 -14.87
N ASN A 156 -11.08 -7.83 -15.84
CA ASN A 156 -11.42 -6.78 -16.79
C ASN A 156 -12.07 -5.54 -16.14
N VAL A 157 -12.74 -5.68 -14.99
CA VAL A 157 -13.28 -4.54 -14.25
C VAL A 157 -12.15 -3.71 -13.64
N ILE A 158 -11.11 -4.37 -13.11
CA ILE A 158 -9.93 -3.73 -12.53
C ILE A 158 -9.22 -2.92 -13.62
N GLN A 159 -8.91 -3.56 -14.75
CA GLN A 159 -8.27 -2.91 -15.89
C GLN A 159 -9.05 -1.67 -16.38
N ARG A 160 -10.35 -1.82 -16.62
CA ARG A 160 -11.18 -0.69 -17.07
C ARG A 160 -11.24 0.46 -16.08
N ALA A 161 -11.26 0.17 -14.77
CA ALA A 161 -11.27 1.20 -13.74
C ALA A 161 -9.95 1.99 -13.73
N ILE A 162 -8.81 1.30 -13.86
CA ILE A 162 -7.48 1.90 -13.95
C ILE A 162 -7.37 2.77 -15.21
N ASP A 163 -7.66 2.21 -16.38
CA ASP A 163 -7.52 2.92 -17.66
C ASP A 163 -8.42 4.14 -17.73
N ARG A 164 -9.70 4.00 -17.34
CA ARG A 164 -10.63 5.14 -17.25
C ARG A 164 -10.04 6.24 -16.39
N ARG A 165 -9.50 5.89 -15.21
CA ARG A 165 -9.01 6.89 -14.27
C ARG A 165 -7.70 7.53 -14.73
N ALA A 166 -6.83 6.80 -15.43
CA ALA A 166 -5.67 7.36 -16.10
C ALA A 166 -6.09 8.39 -17.16
N HIS A 167 -7.07 8.08 -18.00
CA HIS A 167 -7.53 8.98 -19.06
C HIS A 167 -8.17 10.26 -18.52
N GLU A 168 -8.86 10.16 -17.39
CA GLU A 168 -9.51 11.32 -16.78
C GLU A 168 -8.50 12.19 -15.99
N LEU A 169 -7.31 11.67 -15.59
CA LEU A 169 -6.28 12.40 -14.80
C LEU A 169 -5.11 12.91 -15.65
N GLY A 170 -5.07 12.61 -16.95
CA GLY A 170 -3.95 12.96 -17.78
C GLY A 170 -4.08 12.49 -19.21
N THR A 171 -3.06 12.80 -19.99
CA THR A 171 -3.00 12.43 -21.40
C THR A 171 -1.96 11.34 -21.60
N PHE A 172 -2.39 10.22 -22.18
CA PHE A 172 -1.51 9.10 -22.54
C PHE A 172 -1.28 9.10 -24.05
N TYR A 173 -0.01 9.16 -24.45
CA TYR A 173 0.42 8.96 -25.83
C TYR A 173 1.15 7.62 -25.94
N TRP A 174 0.88 6.89 -27.01
CA TRP A 174 1.61 5.67 -27.34
C TRP A 174 1.79 5.56 -28.86
N THR A 175 2.74 4.72 -29.25
CA THR A 175 3.07 4.49 -30.65
C THR A 175 3.18 3.01 -30.96
N ASP A 176 2.85 2.64 -32.20
CA ASP A 176 3.13 1.33 -32.81
C ASP A 176 3.88 1.53 -34.15
N GLU A 177 3.90 0.49 -35.00
CA GLU A 177 4.46 0.55 -36.35
C GLU A 177 3.77 1.57 -37.28
N HIS A 178 2.54 1.97 -36.98
CA HIS A 178 1.73 2.85 -37.81
C HIS A 178 1.87 4.31 -37.43
N GLY A 179 1.90 4.68 -36.16
CA GLY A 179 1.91 6.10 -35.78
C GLY A 179 1.78 6.41 -34.28
N ILE A 180 1.49 7.67 -33.96
CA ILE A 180 1.14 8.12 -32.61
C ILE A 180 -0.37 8.08 -32.41
N TYR A 181 -0.77 7.58 -31.25
CA TYR A 181 -2.14 7.57 -30.75
C TYR A 181 -2.23 8.29 -29.41
N SER A 182 -3.46 8.64 -29.05
CA SER A 182 -3.85 9.06 -27.72
C SER A 182 -4.85 8.04 -27.20
N ALA A 183 -4.85 7.80 -25.90
CA ALA A 183 -5.85 7.00 -25.20
C ALA A 183 -7.32 7.31 -25.59
N HIS A 184 -7.60 8.52 -26.05
CA HIS A 184 -8.95 8.95 -26.45
C HIS A 184 -9.35 8.55 -27.88
N ASP A 185 -8.41 8.23 -28.76
CA ASP A 185 -8.66 8.05 -30.19
C ASP A 185 -7.96 6.78 -30.73
N GLN A 186 -8.73 5.91 -31.38
CA GLN A 186 -8.20 4.72 -32.06
C GLN A 186 -7.59 5.03 -33.44
N ILE A 187 -7.61 6.30 -33.86
CA ILE A 187 -7.05 6.76 -35.12
C ILE A 187 -5.72 7.46 -34.80
N PRO A 188 -4.62 7.12 -35.50
CA PRO A 188 -3.35 7.76 -35.25
C PRO A 188 -3.43 9.25 -35.62
N PHE A 189 -2.94 10.10 -34.72
CA PHE A 189 -2.80 11.54 -34.97
C PHE A 189 -1.79 11.80 -36.09
N GLN A 190 -0.75 10.98 -36.16
CA GLN A 190 0.31 11.09 -37.15
C GLN A 190 0.92 9.72 -37.42
N LEU A 191 1.13 9.40 -38.70
CA LEU A 191 1.70 8.13 -39.14
C LEU A 191 3.24 8.14 -39.19
N PHE A 192 3.84 6.96 -39.07
CA PHE A 192 5.24 6.70 -39.42
C PHE A 192 5.39 6.56 -40.93
N THR A 193 5.69 7.68 -41.59
CA THR A 193 5.96 7.79 -43.03
C THR A 193 7.47 7.93 -43.32
N ASP A 194 7.82 8.12 -44.59
CA ASP A 194 9.20 8.41 -45.02
C ASP A 194 9.62 9.87 -44.78
N GLU A 195 8.68 10.75 -44.40
CA GLU A 195 8.94 12.14 -44.02
C GLU A 195 9.31 12.29 -42.53
N ASN A 196 9.24 11.19 -41.76
CA ASN A 196 9.56 11.18 -40.34
C ASN A 196 11.05 11.41 -40.10
N LEU A 197 11.36 11.92 -38.91
CA LEU A 197 12.74 12.18 -38.53
C LEU A 197 13.44 10.85 -38.18
N VAL A 198 14.70 10.74 -38.55
CA VAL A 198 15.54 9.58 -38.25
C VAL A 198 16.67 10.00 -37.33
N GLU A 199 16.82 9.28 -36.22
CA GLU A 199 17.97 9.44 -35.33
C GLU A 199 18.93 8.25 -35.51
N GLN A 200 20.20 8.56 -35.75
CA GLN A 200 21.25 7.54 -35.82
C GLN A 200 21.64 7.14 -34.41
N THR A 201 21.26 5.93 -34.00
CA THR A 201 21.65 5.36 -32.71
C THR A 201 22.77 4.34 -32.90
N LYS A 202 23.45 3.94 -31.81
CA LYS A 202 24.49 2.90 -31.87
C LYS A 202 23.95 1.55 -32.36
N THR A 203 22.65 1.30 -32.20
CA THR A 203 21.96 0.07 -32.63
C THR A 203 21.34 0.20 -34.03
N GLY A 204 21.51 1.34 -34.70
CA GLY A 204 20.95 1.60 -36.02
C GLY A 204 20.05 2.84 -36.07
N PRO A 205 19.57 3.22 -37.26
CA PRO A 205 18.62 4.31 -37.42
C PRO A 205 17.29 3.95 -36.76
N ARG A 206 16.71 4.87 -35.98
CA ARG A 206 15.35 4.75 -35.47
C ARG A 206 14.49 5.90 -35.97
N LYS A 207 13.31 5.58 -36.52
CA LYS A 207 12.28 6.56 -36.87
C LYS A 207 11.66 7.11 -35.59
N TYR A 208 11.38 8.40 -35.58
CA TYR A 208 10.64 9.04 -34.50
C TYR A 208 9.74 10.15 -35.03
N ILE A 209 8.73 10.47 -34.25
CA ILE A 209 7.91 11.68 -34.43
C ILE A 209 8.27 12.65 -33.30
N GLN A 210 8.50 13.91 -33.67
CA GLN A 210 8.65 14.99 -32.70
C GLN A 210 7.25 15.47 -32.31
N TRP A 211 6.90 15.31 -31.04
CA TRP A 211 5.59 15.67 -30.51
C TRP A 211 5.70 16.77 -29.45
N GLU A 212 4.59 17.46 -29.20
CA GLU A 212 4.50 18.54 -28.23
C GLU A 212 3.25 18.37 -27.36
N HIS A 213 3.44 18.42 -26.03
CA HIS A 213 2.34 18.45 -25.06
C HIS A 213 2.59 19.58 -24.07
N LYS A 214 1.65 20.54 -23.98
CA LYS A 214 1.75 21.72 -23.08
C LYS A 214 3.14 22.38 -23.13
N GLU A 215 3.61 22.72 -24.34
CA GLU A 215 4.92 23.35 -24.62
C GLU A 215 6.15 22.45 -24.38
N ARG A 216 5.98 21.26 -23.83
CA ARG A 216 7.05 20.26 -23.71
C ARG A 216 7.18 19.48 -25.00
N LYS A 217 8.29 19.69 -25.70
CA LYS A 217 8.67 18.92 -26.90
C LYS A 217 9.42 17.65 -26.50
N PHE A 218 9.05 16.54 -27.12
CA PHE A 218 9.69 15.25 -26.91
C PHE A 218 9.65 14.41 -28.18
N LYS A 219 10.38 13.29 -28.19
CA LYS A 219 10.40 12.35 -29.30
C LYS A 219 9.68 11.09 -28.87
N LEU A 220 8.81 10.58 -29.74
CA LEU A 220 8.22 9.25 -29.63
C LEU A 220 8.77 8.40 -30.77
N TYR A 221 9.44 7.31 -30.40
CA TYR A 221 9.92 6.29 -31.32
C TYR A 221 8.86 5.20 -31.47
N GLU A 222 8.97 4.33 -32.46
CA GLU A 222 8.17 3.10 -32.53
C GLU A 222 8.23 2.31 -31.21
N ASP A 223 7.07 1.80 -30.77
CA ASP A 223 6.82 1.10 -29.50
C ASP A 223 7.13 1.90 -28.21
N ASP A 224 7.16 3.24 -28.28
CA ASP A 224 7.31 4.10 -27.12
C ASP A 224 5.96 4.52 -26.53
N HIS A 225 5.97 5.00 -25.29
CA HIS A 225 4.79 5.57 -24.65
C HIS A 225 5.17 6.68 -23.67
N GLN A 226 4.23 7.59 -23.44
CA GLN A 226 4.42 8.71 -22.51
C GLN A 226 3.09 9.14 -21.93
N TYR A 227 3.01 9.12 -20.60
CA TYR A 227 1.88 9.69 -19.86
C TYR A 227 2.23 11.07 -19.30
N PHE A 228 1.27 11.98 -19.33
CA PHE A 228 1.35 13.30 -18.73
C PHE A 228 0.15 13.51 -17.81
N PRO A 229 0.31 13.40 -16.47
CA PRO A 229 -0.76 13.72 -15.56
C PRO A 229 -1.05 15.23 -15.61
N ASP A 230 -2.31 15.60 -15.45
CA ASP A 230 -2.73 17.01 -15.42
C ASP A 230 -2.18 17.75 -14.20
N ASN A 231 -2.03 17.05 -13.08
CA ASN A 231 -1.29 17.50 -11.90
C ASN A 231 -0.06 16.59 -11.67
N PRO A 232 1.18 17.11 -11.64
CA PRO A 232 2.37 16.28 -11.39
C PRO A 232 2.39 15.66 -10.00
N LYS A 233 1.67 16.22 -9.02
CA LYS A 233 1.52 15.72 -7.65
C LYS A 233 0.27 14.83 -7.49
N THR A 234 0.06 13.91 -8.43
CA THR A 234 -1.08 12.98 -8.44
C THR A 234 -0.70 11.60 -7.90
N PHE A 235 -1.29 11.20 -6.78
CA PHE A 235 -1.08 9.92 -6.12
C PHE A 235 -2.35 9.09 -6.23
N VAL A 236 -2.32 8.07 -7.09
CA VAL A 236 -3.43 7.12 -7.25
C VAL A 236 -3.00 5.76 -6.71
N TYR A 237 -3.72 5.26 -5.72
CA TYR A 237 -3.49 3.91 -5.18
C TYR A 237 -4.47 2.91 -5.77
N ILE A 238 -3.95 1.79 -6.26
CA ILE A 238 -4.75 0.66 -6.74
C ILE A 238 -4.68 -0.41 -5.66
N ILE A 239 -5.65 -0.41 -4.74
CA ILE A 239 -5.67 -1.36 -3.62
C ILE A 239 -6.44 -2.61 -4.04
N ILE A 240 -5.79 -3.78 -4.04
CA ILE A 240 -6.44 -5.08 -4.25
C ILE A 240 -6.39 -5.86 -2.94
N ASP A 241 -7.49 -5.81 -2.18
CA ASP A 241 -7.60 -6.45 -0.86
C ASP A 241 -8.10 -7.90 -0.99
N GLY A 242 -7.17 -8.86 -0.94
CA GLY A 242 -7.45 -10.28 -1.07
C GLY A 242 -7.32 -10.80 -2.49
N ILE A 243 -6.24 -10.47 -3.20
CA ILE A 243 -5.99 -10.86 -4.61
C ILE A 243 -6.15 -12.37 -4.87
N ASN A 244 -5.92 -13.21 -3.86
CA ASN A 244 -6.09 -14.66 -3.95
C ASN A 244 -7.52 -15.10 -4.30
N LEU A 245 -8.51 -14.20 -4.15
CA LEU A 245 -9.93 -14.41 -4.46
C LEU A 245 -10.27 -14.19 -5.95
N LEU A 246 -9.34 -13.66 -6.75
CA LEU A 246 -9.54 -13.50 -8.19
C LEU A 246 -9.56 -14.84 -8.95
N GLY A 247 -9.01 -15.89 -8.36
CA GLY A 247 -9.08 -17.25 -8.89
C GLY A 247 -7.72 -17.93 -8.93
N ASP A 248 -7.42 -18.53 -10.07
CA ASP A 248 -6.23 -19.33 -10.30
C ASP A 248 -4.98 -18.48 -10.47
N LYS A 249 -3.82 -19.13 -10.39
CA LYS A 249 -2.51 -18.48 -10.41
C LYS A 249 -2.32 -17.63 -11.66
N GLU A 250 -2.73 -18.14 -12.82
CA GLU A 250 -2.56 -17.48 -14.11
C GLU A 250 -3.29 -16.13 -14.17
N ILE A 251 -4.46 -16.05 -13.53
CA ILE A 251 -5.23 -14.80 -13.41
C ILE A 251 -4.49 -13.81 -12.51
N ILE A 252 -3.94 -14.29 -11.39
CA ILE A 252 -3.19 -13.46 -10.45
C ILE A 252 -1.90 -12.93 -11.11
N ASP A 253 -1.17 -13.79 -11.83
CA ASP A 253 0.04 -13.41 -12.57
C ASP A 253 -0.28 -12.32 -13.59
N LYS A 254 -1.35 -12.50 -14.36
CA LYS A 254 -1.81 -11.51 -15.35
C LYS A 254 -2.14 -10.17 -14.69
N ILE A 255 -2.94 -10.19 -13.62
CA ILE A 255 -3.32 -8.95 -12.91
C ILE A 255 -2.12 -8.26 -12.29
N SER A 256 -1.17 -9.02 -11.73
CA SER A 256 0.06 -8.46 -11.17
C SER A 256 0.88 -7.71 -12.23
N VAL A 257 0.99 -8.28 -13.43
CA VAL A 257 1.64 -7.61 -14.56
C VAL A 257 0.85 -6.39 -15.02
N GLU A 258 -0.48 -6.47 -15.13
CA GLU A 258 -1.32 -5.34 -15.54
C GLU A 258 -1.22 -4.14 -14.59
N ILE A 259 -1.22 -4.36 -13.27
CA ILE A 259 -1.08 -3.26 -12.30
C ILE A 259 0.36 -2.75 -12.21
N ALA A 260 1.37 -3.59 -12.46
CA ALA A 260 2.76 -3.15 -12.61
C ALA A 260 2.95 -2.30 -13.87
N ASP A 261 2.27 -2.64 -14.96
CA ASP A 261 2.25 -1.83 -16.18
C ASP A 261 1.54 -0.49 -15.93
N ALA A 262 0.45 -0.46 -15.15
CA ALA A 262 -0.18 0.80 -14.72
C ALA A 262 0.76 1.66 -13.86
N ARG A 263 1.62 1.04 -13.03
CA ARG A 263 2.68 1.74 -12.28
C ARG A 263 3.65 2.41 -13.25
N ASP A 264 4.15 1.65 -14.22
CA ASP A 264 5.21 2.12 -15.12
C ASP A 264 4.70 3.13 -16.16
N LYS A 265 3.47 2.94 -16.67
CA LYS A 265 2.84 3.82 -17.65
C LYS A 265 2.31 5.10 -17.03
N TYR A 266 1.51 4.99 -15.96
CA TYR A 266 0.71 6.11 -15.44
C TYR A 266 1.26 6.71 -14.15
N GLY A 267 2.26 6.07 -13.53
CA GLY A 267 2.75 6.47 -12.21
C GLY A 267 1.81 6.11 -11.05
N PHE A 268 0.80 5.28 -11.29
CA PHE A 268 -0.11 4.80 -10.25
C PHE A 268 0.62 3.82 -9.31
N SER A 269 0.12 3.62 -8.10
CA SER A 269 0.80 2.83 -7.07
C SER A 269 -0.06 1.64 -6.65
N PRO A 270 0.25 0.43 -7.16
CA PRO A 270 -0.44 -0.78 -6.72
C PRO A 270 -0.15 -1.12 -5.26
N VAL A 271 -1.19 -1.51 -4.53
CA VAL A 271 -1.12 -2.01 -3.15
C VAL A 271 -1.88 -3.32 -3.09
N VAL A 272 -1.15 -4.43 -3.13
CA VAL A 272 -1.76 -5.76 -3.20
C VAL A 272 -1.70 -6.42 -1.83
N VAL A 273 -2.85 -6.88 -1.34
CA VAL A 273 -2.95 -7.66 -0.11
C VAL A 273 -3.14 -9.13 -0.47
N THR A 274 -2.23 -9.96 0.03
CA THR A 274 -2.20 -11.41 -0.22
C THR A 274 -2.01 -12.21 1.07
N GLN A 275 -2.51 -13.44 1.09
CA GLN A 275 -2.25 -14.38 2.17
C GLN A 275 -0.84 -14.97 2.08
N GLN A 276 -0.36 -15.53 3.19
CA GLN A 276 0.83 -16.39 3.21
C GLN A 276 0.46 -17.87 3.24
N ASN A 277 1.37 -18.72 2.78
CA ASN A 277 1.25 -20.17 2.84
C ASN A 277 1.07 -20.66 4.29
N ARG A 278 0.14 -21.61 4.49
CA ARG A 278 -0.12 -22.21 5.82
C ARG A 278 1.07 -23.03 6.37
N SER A 279 2.02 -23.40 5.51
CA SER A 279 3.24 -24.14 5.85
C SER A 279 4.25 -23.33 6.68
N LEU A 280 3.98 -22.06 6.97
CA LEU A 280 4.76 -21.27 7.95
C LEU A 280 4.86 -21.95 9.33
N ALA A 281 3.87 -22.74 9.72
CA ALA A 281 3.85 -23.46 11.01
C ALA A 281 4.49 -24.86 10.95
N ASP A 282 5.14 -25.24 9.85
CA ASP A 282 5.62 -26.61 9.64
C ASP A 282 6.88 -26.91 10.47
N ILE A 283 6.91 -28.09 11.12
CA ILE A 283 7.98 -28.56 12.01
C ILE A 283 9.32 -28.63 11.27
N ASN A 284 9.31 -28.84 9.96
CA ASN A 284 10.52 -28.87 9.15
C ASN A 284 11.21 -27.50 9.08
N ARG A 285 10.46 -26.40 9.13
CA ARG A 285 11.03 -25.04 9.11
C ARG A 285 11.77 -24.74 10.41
N LEU A 286 11.22 -25.19 11.55
CA LEU A 286 11.90 -25.17 12.84
C LEU A 286 13.24 -25.91 12.82
N LYS A 287 13.32 -27.04 12.08
CA LYS A 287 14.55 -27.84 11.97
C LYS A 287 15.58 -27.25 11.01
N HIS A 288 15.15 -26.67 9.88
CA HIS A 288 16.06 -26.20 8.82
C HIS A 288 16.54 -24.75 8.99
N HIS A 289 15.76 -23.89 9.66
CA HIS A 289 16.08 -22.47 9.84
C HIS A 289 16.42 -22.10 11.30
N GLY A 290 16.86 -23.08 12.09
CA GLY A 290 17.24 -22.84 13.49
C GLY A 290 16.11 -22.28 14.36
N GLY A 291 14.84 -22.50 13.97
CA GLY A 291 13.66 -22.01 14.70
C GLY A 291 13.13 -20.64 14.28
N ASP A 292 13.71 -19.95 13.29
CA ASP A 292 13.17 -18.65 12.83
C ASP A 292 11.94 -18.86 11.92
N LEU A 293 10.77 -18.49 12.45
CA LEU A 293 9.47 -18.56 11.78
C LEU A 293 9.07 -17.22 11.14
N SER A 294 9.99 -16.26 11.06
CA SER A 294 9.73 -14.99 10.41
C SER A 294 9.36 -15.15 8.93
N PRO A 295 8.49 -14.27 8.40
CA PRO A 295 8.01 -14.36 7.04
C PRO A 295 9.15 -14.14 6.04
N GLN A 296 9.07 -14.85 4.92
CA GLN A 296 9.96 -14.73 3.77
C GLN A 296 9.14 -14.44 2.51
N ILE A 297 9.79 -13.99 1.44
CA ILE A 297 9.08 -13.66 0.19
C ILE A 297 8.47 -14.90 -0.45
N GLU A 298 9.10 -16.05 -0.26
CA GLU A 298 8.63 -17.37 -0.71
C GLU A 298 7.34 -17.82 -0.01
N ASP A 299 6.98 -17.18 1.10
CA ASP A 299 5.73 -17.47 1.82
C ASP A 299 4.51 -16.86 1.16
N VAL A 300 4.69 -15.99 0.16
CA VAL A 300 3.59 -15.38 -0.59
C VAL A 300 2.74 -16.46 -1.27
N PHE A 301 1.43 -16.45 -1.01
CA PHE A 301 0.52 -17.50 -1.47
C PHE A 301 0.22 -17.40 -2.97
N LYS A 302 0.07 -18.57 -3.62
CA LYS A 302 -0.30 -18.81 -5.04
C LYS A 302 0.69 -18.36 -6.11
N SER A 303 1.24 -17.15 -6.02
CA SER A 303 2.06 -16.59 -7.11
C SER A 303 3.29 -15.85 -6.58
N SER A 304 4.45 -16.22 -7.12
CA SER A 304 5.70 -15.48 -6.95
C SER A 304 5.77 -14.23 -7.82
N GLN A 305 4.96 -14.13 -8.89
CA GLN A 305 4.94 -12.99 -9.82
C GLN A 305 4.70 -11.68 -9.07
N MET A 306 3.79 -11.68 -8.09
CA MET A 306 3.53 -10.53 -7.22
C MET A 306 4.79 -10.04 -6.50
N GLY A 307 5.64 -10.95 -6.03
CA GLY A 307 6.90 -10.60 -5.36
C GLY A 307 7.96 -10.07 -6.33
N PHE A 308 7.95 -10.53 -7.58
CA PHE A 308 8.83 -10.00 -8.63
C PHE A 308 8.43 -8.59 -9.06
N ASP A 309 7.14 -8.36 -9.28
CA ASP A 309 6.60 -7.09 -9.76
C ASP A 309 6.65 -5.99 -8.69
N ALA A 310 6.48 -6.35 -7.41
CA ALA A 310 6.47 -5.40 -6.30
C ALA A 310 7.83 -4.73 -6.09
N ASP A 311 7.83 -3.42 -5.86
CA ASP A 311 9.00 -2.65 -5.46
C ASP A 311 9.32 -2.84 -3.97
N VAL A 312 8.26 -3.00 -3.17
CA VAL A 312 8.35 -3.17 -1.72
C VAL A 312 7.46 -4.33 -1.31
N VAL A 313 7.99 -5.24 -0.49
CA VAL A 313 7.24 -6.37 0.06
C VAL A 313 7.21 -6.27 1.58
N PHE A 314 6.02 -6.12 2.13
CA PHE A 314 5.73 -6.17 3.56
C PHE A 314 5.30 -7.59 3.95
N GLY A 315 6.00 -8.16 4.93
CA GLY A 315 5.63 -9.39 5.63
C GLY A 315 5.13 -9.05 7.03
N LEU A 316 3.83 -9.18 7.27
CA LEU A 316 3.22 -8.93 8.56
C LEU A 316 3.11 -10.24 9.35
N PHE A 317 3.67 -10.25 10.55
CA PHE A 317 3.82 -11.46 11.37
C PHE A 317 3.23 -11.28 12.78
N ASP A 318 2.50 -12.31 13.23
CA ASP A 318 2.02 -12.42 14.62
C ASP A 318 2.82 -13.53 15.32
N PRO A 319 3.89 -13.21 16.07
CA PRO A 319 4.73 -14.23 16.71
C PRO A 319 3.97 -15.10 17.70
N LEU A 320 2.91 -14.58 18.33
CA LEU A 320 2.13 -15.34 19.29
C LEU A 320 1.35 -16.48 18.60
N MET A 321 0.76 -16.19 17.43
CA MET A 321 0.03 -17.17 16.62
C MET A 321 0.90 -18.40 16.27
N TYR A 322 2.19 -18.16 16.01
CA TYR A 322 3.13 -19.19 15.62
C TYR A 322 3.99 -19.73 16.77
N LYS A 323 3.74 -19.28 18.01
CA LYS A 323 4.59 -19.58 19.19
C LYS A 323 6.08 -19.27 18.92
N ALA A 324 6.33 -18.23 18.13
CA ALA A 324 7.65 -17.74 17.80
C ALA A 324 8.09 -16.74 18.88
N HIS A 325 8.42 -17.24 20.06
CA HIS A 325 9.01 -16.46 21.15
C HIS A 325 10.01 -17.32 21.91
N ASP A 326 10.97 -16.68 22.57
CA ASP A 326 11.94 -17.36 23.42
C ASP A 326 11.32 -17.86 24.74
N ALA A 327 12.14 -18.50 25.59
CA ALA A 327 11.70 -19.05 26.87
C ALA A 327 11.19 -17.97 27.85
N ASP A 328 11.59 -16.70 27.65
CA ASP A 328 11.16 -15.55 28.44
C ASP A 328 9.90 -14.88 27.84
N GLY A 329 9.32 -15.47 26.79
CA GLY A 329 8.14 -14.93 26.12
C GLY A 329 8.42 -13.72 25.24
N LYS A 330 9.67 -13.53 24.79
CA LYS A 330 10.07 -12.40 23.95
C LYS A 330 10.20 -12.75 22.47
N TYR A 331 9.91 -11.77 21.62
CA TYR A 331 10.20 -11.80 20.19
C TYR A 331 10.88 -10.49 19.78
N ASP A 332 12.04 -10.55 19.14
CA ASP A 332 12.86 -9.39 18.75
C ASP A 332 13.03 -8.36 19.91
N GLY A 333 13.17 -8.86 21.13
CA GLY A 333 13.33 -8.06 22.36
C GLY A 333 12.05 -7.58 23.03
N TYR A 334 10.88 -7.68 22.38
CA TYR A 334 9.59 -7.29 22.95
C TYR A 334 8.97 -8.45 23.73
N VAL A 335 8.40 -8.20 24.91
CA VAL A 335 7.66 -9.19 25.70
C VAL A 335 6.29 -9.39 25.06
N VAL A 336 6.14 -10.45 24.28
CA VAL A 336 4.91 -10.72 23.50
C VAL A 336 3.99 -11.73 24.16
N LEU A 337 4.49 -12.52 25.10
CA LEU A 337 3.71 -13.44 25.93
C LEU A 337 3.62 -12.90 27.36
N GLN A 338 2.41 -12.90 27.92
CA GLN A 338 2.18 -12.55 29.31
C GLN A 338 2.78 -13.60 30.25
N SER A 339 3.50 -13.16 31.28
CA SER A 339 4.00 -14.02 32.34
C SER A 339 2.87 -14.59 33.19
N SER A 340 3.09 -15.77 33.76
CA SER A 340 2.12 -16.45 34.64
C SER A 340 1.80 -15.68 35.92
N ASP A 341 2.68 -14.78 36.36
CA ASP A 341 2.45 -13.91 37.52
C ASP A 341 1.50 -12.74 37.23
N GLY A 342 1.22 -12.43 35.95
CA GLY A 342 0.42 -11.28 35.53
C GLY A 342 1.01 -9.90 35.88
N LEU A 343 2.19 -9.86 36.51
CA LEU A 343 2.83 -8.65 37.04
C LEU A 343 3.80 -8.04 36.03
N THR A 344 4.32 -8.82 35.08
CA THR A 344 5.24 -8.34 34.02
C THR A 344 4.46 -7.79 32.83
N GLY A 345 4.81 -6.58 32.40
CA GLY A 345 4.15 -5.91 31.28
C GLY A 345 4.40 -6.67 29.97
N SER A 346 3.39 -6.80 29.12
CA SER A 346 3.53 -7.47 27.83
C SER A 346 2.67 -6.84 26.76
N MET A 347 2.86 -7.28 25.52
CA MET A 347 2.01 -6.94 24.39
C MET A 347 0.72 -7.74 24.33
N GLN A 348 0.34 -8.46 25.39
CA GLN A 348 -0.96 -9.09 25.52
C GLN A 348 -1.83 -8.33 26.51
N THR A 349 -3.09 -8.13 26.13
CA THR A 349 -4.10 -7.65 27.09
C THR A 349 -4.32 -8.68 28.20
N PRO A 350 -4.91 -8.30 29.35
CA PRO A 350 -5.27 -9.26 30.41
C PRO A 350 -6.21 -10.38 29.93
N ALA A 351 -6.97 -10.15 28.86
CA ALA A 351 -7.83 -11.14 28.22
C ALA A 351 -7.08 -12.08 27.25
N GLY A 352 -5.75 -11.93 27.12
CA GLY A 352 -4.90 -12.75 26.25
C GLY A 352 -4.83 -12.30 24.79
N LEU A 353 -5.54 -11.22 24.41
CA LEU A 353 -5.50 -10.68 23.04
C LEU A 353 -4.11 -10.10 22.73
N SER A 354 -3.51 -10.52 21.62
CA SER A 354 -2.23 -9.99 21.12
C SER A 354 -2.40 -8.58 20.55
N ARG A 355 -1.55 -7.66 21.00
CA ARG A 355 -1.40 -6.29 20.48
C ARG A 355 -0.09 -6.09 19.73
N PHE A 356 0.69 -7.15 19.50
CA PHE A 356 1.96 -7.08 18.79
C PHE A 356 1.83 -7.59 17.36
N ARG A 357 2.44 -6.86 16.41
CA ARG A 357 2.75 -7.36 15.07
C ARG A 357 4.19 -7.00 14.73
N SER A 358 4.89 -7.89 14.06
CA SER A 358 6.17 -7.57 13.44
C SER A 358 5.94 -7.27 11.95
N LEU A 359 6.40 -6.10 11.50
CA LEU A 359 6.44 -5.74 10.09
C LEU A 359 7.85 -5.95 9.55
N HIS A 360 7.97 -6.82 8.56
CA HIS A 360 9.20 -7.14 7.87
C HIS A 360 9.20 -6.50 6.49
N ILE A 361 10.25 -5.75 6.15
CA ILE A 361 10.51 -5.32 4.77
C ILE A 361 11.35 -6.42 4.13
N LEU A 362 10.69 -7.29 3.36
CA LEU A 362 11.27 -8.48 2.71
C LEU A 362 11.93 -8.16 1.37
N LYS A 363 11.48 -7.08 0.73
CA LYS A 363 12.05 -6.50 -0.48
C LYS A 363 11.89 -4.99 -0.40
N ASN A 364 12.93 -4.26 -0.81
CA ASN A 364 12.88 -2.83 -1.05
C ASN A 364 13.85 -2.50 -2.19
N SER A 365 13.31 -2.27 -3.39
CA SER A 365 14.12 -1.99 -4.58
C SER A 365 14.92 -0.67 -4.49
N PHE A 366 14.55 0.24 -3.57
CA PHE A 366 15.08 1.61 -3.50
C PHE A 366 15.73 1.96 -2.16
N GLY A 367 15.85 1.00 -1.25
CA GLY A 367 16.30 1.25 0.11
C GLY A 367 16.83 -0.02 0.79
N PRO A 368 17.13 0.06 2.10
CA PRO A 368 17.65 -1.07 2.84
C PRO A 368 16.62 -2.21 2.90
N ASN A 369 17.09 -3.43 2.67
CA ASN A 369 16.30 -4.65 2.78
C ASN A 369 16.47 -5.31 4.16
N GLY A 370 15.50 -6.12 4.58
CA GLY A 370 15.57 -6.91 5.82
C GLY A 370 15.25 -6.14 7.11
N ALA A 371 14.72 -4.92 7.00
CA ALA A 371 14.31 -4.14 8.17
C ALA A 371 13.10 -4.79 8.86
N LYS A 372 13.15 -4.85 10.20
CA LYS A 372 12.07 -5.37 11.05
C LYS A 372 11.59 -4.30 12.02
N TYR A 373 10.28 -4.18 12.19
CA TYR A 373 9.67 -3.19 13.07
C TYR A 373 8.60 -3.83 13.95
N GLY A 374 8.75 -3.67 15.27
CA GLY A 374 7.69 -4.01 16.22
C GLY A 374 6.59 -2.96 16.15
N LEU A 375 5.34 -3.41 16.01
CA LEU A 375 4.14 -2.58 15.91
C LEU A 375 3.15 -2.93 17.02
N LYS A 376 2.52 -1.90 17.59
CA LYS A 376 1.26 -2.03 18.35
C LYS A 376 0.13 -2.13 17.34
N PHE A 377 -0.77 -3.09 17.51
CA PHE A 377 -1.90 -3.33 16.62
C PHE A 377 -3.21 -3.45 17.39
N LEU A 378 -4.19 -2.64 16.99
CA LEU A 378 -5.57 -2.69 17.47
C LEU A 378 -6.49 -3.17 16.34
N GLY A 379 -6.73 -4.48 16.28
CA GLY A 379 -7.46 -5.08 15.18
C GLY A 379 -8.93 -4.65 15.05
N GLU A 380 -9.52 -4.17 16.15
CA GLU A 380 -10.89 -3.72 16.21
C GLU A 380 -11.07 -2.32 15.58
N SER A 381 -9.99 -1.51 15.53
CA SER A 381 -9.99 -0.13 15.03
C SER A 381 -9.00 0.12 13.90
N ASN A 382 -8.46 -0.93 13.27
CA ASN A 382 -7.46 -0.83 12.19
C ASN A 382 -6.17 -0.07 12.56
N TYR A 383 -5.92 0.25 13.83
CA TYR A 383 -4.84 1.15 14.24
C TYR A 383 -3.51 0.40 14.42
N PHE A 384 -2.45 0.95 13.81
CA PHE A 384 -1.07 0.57 13.99
C PHE A 384 -0.23 1.74 14.48
N GLU A 385 0.74 1.42 15.31
CA GLU A 385 1.76 2.36 15.73
C GLU A 385 3.11 1.66 15.85
N THR A 386 4.19 2.32 15.41
CA THR A 386 5.53 1.78 15.61
C THR A 386 5.88 1.82 17.09
N LEU A 387 6.27 0.68 17.65
CA LEU A 387 6.72 0.62 19.03
C LEU A 387 8.03 1.40 19.23
N PRO A 388 8.33 1.84 20.47
CA PRO A 388 9.69 2.19 20.87
C PRO A 388 10.67 1.03 20.60
N PHE A 389 11.97 1.31 20.62
CA PHE A 389 12.93 0.22 20.62
C PHE A 389 12.84 -0.57 21.95
N PRO A 390 13.09 -1.89 21.94
CA PRO A 390 12.92 -2.72 23.13
C PRO A 390 13.97 -2.42 24.21
N ASP A 391 15.09 -1.79 23.85
CA ASP A 391 16.14 -1.32 24.77
C ASP A 391 15.78 0.02 25.45
N ASP A 392 14.78 0.76 24.96
CA ASP A 392 14.19 1.89 25.68
C ASP A 392 13.14 1.37 26.68
N GLU A 393 13.65 0.84 27.81
CA GLU A 393 12.84 0.25 28.87
C GLU A 393 11.75 1.20 29.39
N THR A 394 12.05 2.50 29.44
CA THR A 394 11.08 3.49 29.95
C THR A 394 9.92 3.68 28.97
N ALA A 395 10.22 3.82 27.67
CA ALA A 395 9.19 3.99 26.66
C ALA A 395 8.36 2.71 26.47
N ILE A 396 9.00 1.54 26.41
CA ILE A 396 8.27 0.28 26.18
C ILE A 396 7.40 -0.12 27.37
N ASN A 397 7.86 0.11 28.61
CA ASN A 397 7.06 -0.18 29.81
C ASN A 397 5.77 0.65 29.87
N LYS A 398 5.78 1.90 29.35
CA LYS A 398 4.55 2.70 29.23
C LYS A 398 3.52 2.02 28.33
N VAL A 399 3.97 1.48 27.19
CA VAL A 399 3.10 0.74 26.26
C VAL A 399 2.53 -0.51 26.92
N TYR A 400 3.34 -1.26 27.66
CA TYR A 400 2.87 -2.44 28.38
C TYR A 400 1.85 -2.12 29.47
N VAL A 401 2.03 -1.01 30.20
CA VAL A 401 1.07 -0.55 31.22
C VAL A 401 -0.26 -0.16 30.58
N GLU A 402 -0.22 0.58 29.47
CA GLU A 402 -1.42 0.95 28.68
C GLU A 402 -2.19 -0.31 28.26
N ILE A 403 -1.51 -1.27 27.63
CA ILE A 403 -2.13 -2.54 27.20
C ILE A 403 -2.74 -3.32 28.38
N ARG A 404 -2.06 -3.34 29.54
CA ARG A 404 -2.58 -3.99 30.75
C ARG A 404 -3.84 -3.31 31.28
N GLN A 405 -3.94 -1.99 31.16
CA GLN A 405 -5.09 -1.22 31.64
C GLN A 405 -6.32 -1.33 30.72
N GLY A 406 -6.22 -2.07 29.61
CA GLY A 406 -7.30 -2.22 28.63
C GLY A 406 -7.23 -1.21 27.49
N LEU A 407 -6.05 -0.57 27.34
CA LEU A 407 -5.70 0.58 26.50
C LEU A 407 -5.98 1.91 27.20
#